data_AF-A0A9N7Z1V1-F1
#
_entry.id   AF-A0A9N7Z1V1-F1
#
_cell.length_a   1.000
_cell.length_b   1.000
_cell.length_c   1.000
_cell.angle_alpha   90.00
_cell.angle_beta   90.00
_cell.angle_gamma   90.00
#
_symmetry.space_group_name_H-M   'P 1'
#
loop_
_entity.id
_entity.type
_entity.pdbx_description
1 polymer ?
#
loop_
_entity_poly.entity_id
_entity_poly.type
_entity_poly.pdbx_seq_one_letter_code
_entity_poly.pdbx_strand_id
1 'polypeptide(L)'
;MDFRRTVTHNICEPDAESCSPPPKVQHTVVVDLYQREFLSGSDVTYQCRDRFQMEGDATIRCNDGNWEKHNIVCAQPCRFSGTTKDIV
;
A
#
# COMPACT_ATOMS: atom_id res chain seq x y z
N MET A 1 8.44 -35.95 -29.35
CA MET A 1 8.16 -34.49 -29.46
C MET A 1 6.73 -34.31 -29.00
N ASP A 2 6.57 -34.03 -27.72
CA ASP A 2 5.31 -34.22 -26.99
C ASP A 2 4.44 -32.99 -27.21
N PHE A 3 3.48 -33.15 -28.11
CA PHE A 3 2.62 -32.08 -28.57
C PHE A 3 1.47 -31.83 -27.58
N ARG A 4 1.42 -30.58 -27.14
CA ARG A 4 0.30 -29.85 -26.50
C ARG A 4 -0.03 -30.29 -25.06
N ARG A 5 0.50 -29.53 -24.11
CA ARG A 5 -0.19 -29.30 -22.82
C ARG A 5 -1.56 -28.73 -23.15
N THR A 6 -2.62 -29.52 -23.02
CA THR A 6 -3.99 -29.02 -23.09
C THR A 6 -4.22 -28.20 -21.82
N VAL A 7 -4.08 -26.88 -21.92
CA VAL A 7 -4.58 -25.97 -20.89
C VAL A 7 -6.10 -25.97 -21.04
N THR A 8 -6.78 -26.83 -20.28
CA THR A 8 -8.22 -26.68 -20.03
C THR A 8 -8.40 -25.40 -19.24
N HIS A 9 -8.74 -24.30 -19.91
CA HIS A 9 -9.07 -23.03 -19.27
C HIS A 9 -10.52 -23.12 -18.78
N ASN A 10 -10.72 -23.79 -17.65
CA ASN A 10 -11.91 -23.62 -16.82
C ASN A 10 -11.87 -22.21 -16.24
N ILE A 11 -12.60 -21.29 -16.87
CA ILE A 11 -12.64 -19.88 -16.48
C ILE A 11 -13.38 -19.76 -15.15
N CYS A 12 -12.59 -19.65 -14.09
CA CYS A 12 -12.68 -18.75 -12.93
C CYS A 12 -11.54 -19.12 -11.98
N GLU A 13 -10.29 -19.01 -12.45
CA GLU A 13 -9.12 -19.26 -11.61
C GLU A 13 -8.36 -17.94 -11.52
N PRO A 14 -8.23 -17.33 -10.33
CA PRO A 14 -7.21 -16.33 -10.14
C PRO A 14 -5.87 -17.10 -10.19
N ASP A 15 -5.23 -17.12 -11.37
CA ASP A 15 -3.83 -17.56 -11.52
C ASP A 15 -2.88 -16.76 -10.60
N ALA A 16 -3.38 -15.68 -10.00
CA ALA A 16 -2.62 -14.79 -9.15
C ALA A 16 -2.91 -15.01 -7.66
N GLU A 17 -1.84 -15.22 -6.91
CA GLU A 17 -1.92 -15.41 -5.45
C GLU A 17 -2.46 -14.14 -4.76
N SER A 18 -3.30 -14.34 -3.75
CA SER A 18 -3.77 -13.25 -2.89
C SER A 18 -2.68 -12.83 -1.89
N CYS A 19 -2.56 -11.54 -1.65
CA CYS A 19 -1.66 -11.02 -0.62
C CYS A 19 -2.26 -11.19 0.78
N SER A 20 -1.37 -11.51 1.72
CA SER A 20 -1.65 -11.39 3.15
C SER A 20 -1.93 -9.93 3.55
N PRO A 21 -2.42 -9.64 4.77
CA PRO A 21 -2.66 -8.27 5.20
C PRO A 21 -1.40 -7.39 5.02
N PRO A 22 -1.59 -6.13 4.61
CA PRO A 22 -0.50 -5.23 4.25
C PRO A 22 0.43 -4.94 5.46
N PRO A 23 1.72 -4.68 5.22
CA PRO A 23 2.71 -4.50 6.28
C PRO A 23 2.40 -3.30 7.18
N LYS A 24 2.68 -3.39 8.47
CA LYS A 24 2.48 -2.27 9.38
C LYS A 24 3.60 -1.24 9.23
N VAL A 25 3.27 -0.05 8.72
CA VAL A 25 4.20 1.09 8.62
C VAL A 25 4.04 2.00 9.85
N GLN A 26 5.15 2.52 10.38
CA GLN A 26 5.11 3.38 11.58
C GLN A 26 4.33 4.67 11.33
N HIS A 27 3.59 5.11 12.33
CA HIS A 27 2.75 6.33 12.29
C HIS A 27 1.72 6.35 11.16
N THR A 28 1.37 5.20 10.60
CA THR A 28 0.30 5.06 9.60
C THR A 28 -0.88 4.28 10.13
N VAL A 29 -1.98 4.37 9.40
CA VAL A 29 -3.16 3.51 9.43
C VAL A 29 -3.52 3.15 7.99
N VAL A 30 -4.07 1.96 7.78
CA VAL A 30 -4.67 1.60 6.49
C VAL A 30 -6.08 2.19 6.47
N VAL A 31 -6.43 2.92 5.41
CA VAL A 31 -7.74 3.58 5.28
C VAL A 31 -8.82 2.57 4.89
N ASP A 32 -8.42 1.54 4.15
CA ASP A 32 -9.31 0.47 3.69
C ASP A 32 -9.81 -0.43 4.82
N LEU A 33 -10.94 -1.09 4.55
CA LEU A 33 -11.47 -2.10 5.46
C LEU A 33 -10.46 -3.21 5.69
N TYR A 34 -10.32 -3.62 6.94
CA TYR A 34 -9.46 -4.75 7.29
C TYR A 34 -9.97 -6.02 6.61
N GLN A 35 -9.12 -6.59 5.77
CA GLN A 35 -9.35 -7.86 5.10
C GLN A 35 -8.25 -8.84 5.50
N ARG A 36 -8.62 -10.12 5.60
CA ARG A 36 -7.66 -11.20 5.88
C ARG A 36 -6.81 -11.53 4.66
N GLU A 37 -7.33 -11.28 3.47
CA GLU A 37 -6.72 -11.59 2.18
C GLU A 37 -7.09 -10.50 1.17
N PHE A 38 -6.13 -10.11 0.33
CA PHE A 38 -6.30 -9.11 -0.74
C PHE A 38 -6.03 -9.77 -2.08
N LEU A 39 -6.93 -9.63 -3.04
CA LEU A 39 -6.74 -10.22 -4.37
C LEU A 39 -5.57 -9.54 -5.09
N SER A 40 -4.91 -10.27 -5.98
CA SER A 40 -3.90 -9.66 -6.86
C SER A 40 -4.54 -8.54 -7.69
N GLY A 41 -3.84 -7.41 -7.76
CA GLY A 41 -4.33 -6.17 -8.34
C GLY A 41 -5.05 -5.25 -7.36
N SER A 42 -5.36 -5.68 -6.13
CA SER A 42 -5.91 -4.81 -5.10
C SER A 42 -4.90 -3.77 -4.64
N ASP A 43 -5.35 -2.51 -4.56
CA ASP A 43 -4.64 -1.41 -3.95
C ASP A 43 -5.02 -1.23 -2.48
N VAL A 44 -4.06 -0.74 -1.70
CA VAL A 44 -4.25 -0.35 -0.30
C VAL A 44 -3.58 0.99 -0.10
N THR A 45 -4.31 1.93 0.50
CA THR A 45 -3.78 3.26 0.81
C THR A 45 -3.48 3.39 2.30
N TYR A 46 -2.25 3.77 2.62
CA TYR A 46 -1.88 4.19 3.96
C TYR A 46 -2.19 5.66 4.16
N GLN A 47 -2.47 6.01 5.40
CA GLN A 47 -2.64 7.39 5.84
C GLN A 47 -1.84 7.62 7.12
N CYS A 48 -1.20 8.77 7.21
CA CYS A 48 -0.50 9.16 8.42
C CYS A 48 -1.49 9.43 9.56
N ARG A 49 -1.12 9.05 10.78
CA ARG A 49 -1.85 9.41 12.00
C ARG A 49 -1.85 10.92 12.20
N ASP A 50 -2.76 11.40 13.05
CA ASP A 50 -2.80 12.81 13.45
C ASP A 50 -1.40 13.30 13.84
N ARG A 51 -1.08 14.53 13.45
CA ARG A 51 0.22 15.21 13.70
C ARG A 51 1.38 14.73 12.81
N PHE A 52 1.13 13.85 11.84
CA PHE A 52 2.12 13.45 10.84
C PHE A 52 1.64 13.84 9.45
N GLN A 53 2.60 14.10 8.56
CA GLN A 53 2.37 14.42 7.16
C GLN A 53 3.02 13.35 6.29
N MET A 54 2.28 12.95 5.26
CA MET A 54 2.70 11.96 4.29
C MET A 54 3.72 12.55 3.34
N GLU A 55 4.83 11.84 3.16
CA GLU A 55 5.85 12.16 2.17
C GLU A 55 5.85 11.07 1.09
N GLY A 56 5.57 11.45 -0.14
CA GLY A 56 5.58 10.55 -1.30
C GLY A 56 4.30 9.74 -1.48
N ASP A 57 4.43 8.60 -2.15
CA ASP A 57 3.33 7.69 -2.46
C ASP A 57 3.07 6.73 -1.30
N ALA A 58 1.80 6.56 -0.96
CA ALA A 58 1.35 5.71 0.13
C ALA A 58 0.35 4.66 -0.29
N THR A 59 0.23 4.43 -1.60
CA THR A 59 -0.59 3.37 -2.16
C THR A 59 0.33 2.22 -2.52
N ILE A 60 0.01 1.02 -2.03
CA ILE A 60 0.70 -0.19 -2.42
C ILE A 60 -0.28 -1.09 -3.17
N ARG A 61 0.23 -1.81 -4.17
CA ARG A 61 -0.58 -2.81 -4.88
C ARG A 61 -0.12 -4.22 -4.57
N CYS A 62 -1.09 -5.12 -4.44
CA CYS A 62 -0.85 -6.54 -4.38
C CYS A 62 -0.51 -7.04 -5.77
N ASN A 63 0.65 -7.67 -5.93
CA ASN A 63 1.04 -8.36 -7.15
C ASN A 63 1.41 -9.79 -6.79
N ASP A 64 0.52 -10.73 -7.12
CA ASP A 64 0.81 -12.16 -7.09
C ASP A 64 1.33 -12.63 -5.71
N GLY A 65 0.56 -12.35 -4.66
CA GLY A 65 0.93 -12.66 -3.28
C GLY A 65 1.95 -11.71 -2.64
N ASN A 66 2.57 -10.81 -3.41
CA ASN A 66 3.58 -9.88 -2.93
C ASN A 66 3.13 -8.40 -3.03
N TRP A 67 3.24 -7.67 -1.92
CA TRP A 67 3.01 -6.23 -1.89
C TRP A 67 4.16 -5.45 -2.54
N GLU A 68 3.82 -4.42 -3.33
CA GLU A 68 4.80 -3.46 -3.84
C GLU A 68 5.57 -2.78 -2.70
N LYS A 69 6.87 -2.61 -2.92
CA LYS A 69 7.75 -1.90 -1.98
C LYS A 69 7.71 -0.41 -2.31
N HIS A 70 7.03 0.36 -1.47
CA HIS A 70 7.01 1.82 -1.52
C HIS A 70 7.67 2.42 -0.29
N ASN A 71 8.33 3.57 -0.47
CA ASN A 71 8.93 4.31 0.63
C ASN A 71 7.85 5.17 1.32
N ILE A 72 7.03 4.55 2.16
CA ILE A 72 5.98 5.25 2.89
C ILE A 72 6.59 5.91 4.14
N VAL A 73 6.66 7.24 4.14
CA VAL A 73 7.19 8.00 5.27
C VAL A 73 6.14 8.97 5.79
N CYS A 74 5.90 8.90 7.10
CA CYS A 74 5.13 9.88 7.83
C CYS A 74 6.10 10.74 8.64
N ALA A 75 6.33 11.97 8.20
CA ALA A 75 7.17 12.94 8.88
C ALA A 75 6.29 13.84 9.76
N GLN A 76 6.71 14.10 11.01
CA GLN A 76 6.05 15.14 11.78
C GLN A 76 6.45 16.49 11.21
N PRO A 77 5.50 17.36 10.83
CA PRO A 77 5.84 18.72 10.49
C PRO A 77 6.47 19.36 11.74
N CYS A 78 7.65 19.93 11.57
CA CYS A 78 8.28 20.70 12.63
C CYS A 78 7.30 21.81 13.05
N ARG A 79 6.98 21.86 14.35
CA ARG A 79 6.33 23.05 14.90
C ARG A 79 7.31 24.19 14.80
N PHE A 80 7.14 25.04 13.80
CA PHE A 80 7.73 26.36 13.82
C PHE A 80 7.11 27.10 15.00
N SER A 81 7.74 27.05 16.17
CA SER A 81 7.64 28.13 17.16
C SER A 81 8.45 29.33 16.63
N GLY A 82 8.13 29.77 15.42
CA GLY A 82 8.64 31.00 14.86
C GLY A 82 7.69 32.11 15.24
N THR A 83 8.08 32.94 16.21
CA THR A 83 7.54 34.29 16.31
C THR A 83 7.73 34.95 14.95
N THR A 84 6.64 35.29 14.26
CA THR A 84 6.64 36.24 13.14
C THR A 84 7.38 37.49 13.61
N LYS A 85 8.66 37.63 13.23
CA LYS A 85 9.31 38.94 13.16
C LYS A 85 9.01 39.50 11.77
N ASP A 86 8.12 40.48 11.76
CA ASP A 86 8.19 41.72 10.97
C ASP A 86 8.37 41.51 9.44
N ILE A 87 7.29 41.43 8.65
CA ILE A 87 6.71 42.57 7.89
C ILE A 87 7.79 43.63 7.54
N VAL A 88 8.08 43.72 6.23
CA VAL A 88 8.91 44.76 5.60
C VAL A 88 8.39 46.17 5.89
#